data_AF-A0A9P0NUL0-F1
#
_entry.id   AF-A0A9P0NUL0-F1
#
_cell.length_a   1.000
_cell.length_b   1.000
_cell.length_c   1.000
_cell.angle_alpha   90.00
_cell.angle_beta   90.00
_cell.angle_gamma   90.00
#
_symmetry.space_group_name_H-M   'P 1'
#
loop_
_entity.id
_entity.type
_entity.pdbx_description
1 polymer ?
#
loop_
_entity_poly.entity_id
_entity_poly.type
_entity_poly.pdbx_seq_one_letter_code
_entity_poly.pdbx_strand_id
1 'polypeptide(L)'
;MFRLTKDLVYELLEILTPFIQPPRRASALSIITKVLATLRFHASGSHQEITGSNHFVGISQASMSRAIKEVTEALNQPQILANKVCFLRDHRNKKL
;
A
#
# COMPACT_ATOMS: atom_id res chain seq x y z
N MET A 1 -6.01 -14.17 1.09
CA MET A 1 -4.66 -14.77 1.06
C MET A 1 -3.78 -13.87 0.20
N PHE A 2 -2.72 -13.29 0.75
CA PHE A 2 -1.85 -12.36 0.02
C PHE A 2 -0.98 -13.12 -0.98
N ARG A 3 -0.85 -12.60 -2.21
CA ARG A 3 -0.05 -13.21 -3.30
C ARG A 3 1.39 -12.69 -3.35
N LEU A 4 1.83 -11.97 -2.31
CA LEU A 4 3.21 -11.50 -2.14
C LEU A 4 3.98 -12.48 -1.24
N THR A 5 5.19 -12.86 -1.63
CA THR A 5 6.11 -13.58 -0.74
C THR A 5 6.60 -12.65 0.38
N LYS A 6 7.05 -13.22 1.51
CA LYS A 6 7.57 -12.42 2.62
C LYS A 6 8.73 -11.51 2.17
N ASP A 7 9.59 -12.02 1.31
CA ASP A 7 10.75 -11.28 0.79
C ASP A 7 10.32 -10.06 -0.03
N LEU A 8 9.29 -10.20 -0.87
CA LEU A 8 8.72 -9.07 -1.62
C LEU A 8 8.10 -8.02 -0.68
N VAL A 9 7.54 -8.44 0.46
CA VAL A 9 7.04 -7.50 1.47
C VAL A 9 8.18 -6.73 2.10
N TYR A 10 9.29 -7.39 2.45
CA TYR A 10 10.47 -6.71 3.01
C TYR A 10 11.10 -5.73 2.02
N GLU A 11 11.28 -6.14 0.77
CA GLU A 11 11.78 -5.26 -0.30
C GLU A 11 10.85 -4.05 -0.47
N LEU A 12 9.53 -4.27 -0.49
CA LEU A 12 8.57 -3.18 -0.58
C LEU A 12 8.63 -2.25 0.63
N LEU A 13 8.86 -2.77 1.84
CA LEU A 13 9.02 -1.97 3.04
C LEU A 13 10.27 -1.10 2.97
N GLU A 14 11.41 -1.63 2.50
CA GLU A 14 12.63 -0.84 2.32
C GLU A 14 12.41 0.31 1.32
N ILE A 15 11.74 0.03 0.20
CA ILE A 15 11.44 1.03 -0.83
C ILE A 15 10.48 2.10 -0.30
N LEU A 16 9.45 1.74 0.45
CA LEU A 16 8.40 2.66 0.91
C LEU A 16 8.76 3.43 2.19
N THR A 17 9.60 2.86 3.06
CA THR A 17 10.00 3.47 4.34
C THR A 17 10.44 4.94 4.22
N PRO A 18 11.30 5.35 3.27
CA PRO A 18 11.70 6.75 3.13
C PRO A 18 10.56 7.70 2.73
N PHE A 19 9.42 7.19 2.23
CA PHE A 19 8.27 7.97 1.80
C PHE A 19 7.08 7.92 2.77
N ILE A 20 7.17 7.11 3.84
CA ILE A 20 6.13 6.96 4.85
C ILE A 20 6.59 7.66 6.13
N GLN A 21 5.70 8.43 6.74
CA GLN A 21 5.99 9.10 8.00
C GLN A 21 6.19 8.08 9.11
N PRO A 22 7.32 8.16 9.86
CA PRO A 22 7.56 7.27 10.97
C PRO A 22 6.54 7.50 12.09
N PRO A 23 6.19 6.45 12.86
CA PRO A 23 5.25 6.57 13.97
C PRO A 23 5.78 7.57 15.01
N ARG A 24 5.01 8.64 15.27
CA ARG A 24 5.36 9.68 16.26
C ARG A 24 4.89 9.37 17.68
N ARG A 25 4.08 8.33 17.85
CA ARG A 25 3.49 7.91 19.13
C ARG A 25 3.55 6.39 19.22
N ALA A 26 3.65 5.83 20.43
CA ALA A 26 3.68 4.38 20.63
C ALA A 26 2.39 3.68 20.14
N SER A 27 1.25 4.38 20.15
CA SER A 27 -0.02 3.89 19.62
C SER A 27 -0.19 4.09 18.11
N ALA A 28 0.76 4.75 17.44
CA ALA A 28 0.69 4.94 16.00
C ALA A 28 0.99 3.61 15.27
N LEU A 29 0.32 3.40 14.15
CA LEU A 29 0.56 2.22 13.31
C LEU A 29 2.01 2.19 12.84
N SER A 30 2.66 1.04 12.99
CA SER A 30 3.97 0.79 12.41
C SER A 30 3.89 0.89 10.88
N ILE A 31 5.02 1.20 10.23
CA ILE A 31 5.12 1.25 8.77
C ILE A 31 4.68 -0.10 8.16
N ILE A 32 5.10 -1.21 8.78
CA ILE A 32 4.72 -2.57 8.38
C ILE A 32 3.20 -2.75 8.42
N THR A 33 2.56 -2.34 9.51
CA THR A 33 1.10 -2.42 9.66
C THR A 33 0.38 -1.60 8.61
N LYS A 34 0.84 -0.36 8.33
CA LYS A 34 0.26 0.51 7.30
C LYS A 34 0.32 -0.15 5.92
N VAL A 35 1.49 -0.66 5.53
CA VAL A 35 1.72 -1.29 4.22
C VAL A 35 0.89 -2.57 4.08
N LEU A 36 0.95 -3.48 5.05
CA LEU A 36 0.20 -4.74 4.99
C LEU A 36 -1.31 -4.53 4.96
N ALA A 37 -1.83 -3.60 5.77
CA ALA A 37 -3.25 -3.30 5.80
C ALA A 37 -3.74 -2.67 4.48
N THR A 38 -2.91 -1.82 3.87
CA THR A 38 -3.20 -1.20 2.56
C THR A 38 -3.16 -2.23 1.42
N LEU A 39 -2.17 -3.13 1.41
CA LEU A 39 -2.11 -4.23 0.45
C LEU A 39 -3.33 -5.15 0.56
N ARG A 40 -3.80 -5.41 1.80
CA ARG A 40 -5.00 -6.22 2.04
C ARG A 40 -6.21 -5.55 1.43
N PHE A 41 -6.36 -4.27 1.70
CA PHE A 41 -7.45 -3.46 1.19
C PHE A 41 -7.50 -3.48 -0.36
N HIS A 42 -6.36 -3.29 -1.03
CA HIS A 42 -6.28 -3.38 -2.49
C HIS A 42 -6.58 -4.77 -3.02
N ALA A 43 -6.05 -5.83 -2.39
CA ALA A 43 -6.27 -7.20 -2.83
C ALA A 43 -7.71 -7.68 -2.63
N SER A 44 -8.39 -7.18 -1.59
CA SER A 44 -9.76 -7.54 -1.26
C SER A 44 -10.80 -6.61 -1.89
N GLY A 45 -10.39 -5.49 -2.52
CA GLY A 45 -11.27 -4.50 -3.13
C GLY A 45 -12.29 -3.86 -2.16
N SER A 46 -12.11 -4.07 -0.86
CA SER A 46 -13.21 -3.94 0.11
C SER A 46 -13.28 -2.53 0.68
N HIS A 47 -13.82 -1.59 -0.11
CA HIS A 47 -14.32 -0.31 0.42
C HIS A 47 -15.38 -0.51 1.52
N GLN A 48 -16.11 -1.63 1.51
CA GLN A 48 -17.12 -1.97 2.51
C GLN A 48 -16.52 -2.45 3.85
N GLU A 49 -15.29 -2.98 3.88
CA GLU A 49 -14.60 -3.36 5.14
C GLU A 49 -14.25 -2.11 5.98
N ILE A 50 -14.01 -0.98 5.31
CA ILE A 50 -13.77 0.32 5.95
C ILE A 50 -15.03 0.84 6.65
N THR A 51 -16.21 0.54 6.11
CA THR A 51 -17.48 1.14 6.55
C THR A 51 -18.30 0.23 7.49
N GLY A 52 -18.09 -1.09 7.45
CA GLY A 52 -19.03 -2.04 8.06
C GLY A 52 -18.58 -2.79 9.32
N SER A 53 -17.30 -3.09 9.51
CA SER A 53 -16.84 -3.93 10.63
C SER A 53 -15.34 -4.15 10.56
N ASN A 54 -14.54 -3.22 11.08
CA ASN A 54 -13.09 -3.41 11.14
C ASN A 54 -12.74 -4.34 12.31
N HIS A 55 -13.11 -5.62 12.17
CA HIS A 55 -12.81 -6.71 13.10
C HIS A 55 -11.33 -7.12 13.04
N PHE A 56 -10.53 -6.48 12.17
CA PHE A 56 -9.09 -6.66 12.07
C PHE A 56 -8.33 -5.68 12.97
N VAL A 57 -8.14 -6.13 14.22
CA VAL A 57 -7.03 -5.76 15.10
C VAL A 57 -6.92 -4.25 15.44
N GLY A 58 -7.90 -3.70 16.16
CA GLY A 58 -7.72 -2.44 16.92
C GLY A 58 -7.37 -1.17 16.11
N ILE A 59 -7.42 -1.22 14.77
CA ILE A 59 -7.17 -0.06 13.91
C ILE A 59 -8.49 0.68 13.69
N SER A 60 -8.55 1.95 14.09
CA SER A 60 -9.71 2.79 13.79
C SER A 60 -9.84 3.04 12.28
N GLN A 61 -11.07 3.18 11.80
CA GLN A 61 -11.38 3.49 10.40
C GLN A 61 -10.57 4.69 9.87
N ALA A 62 -10.49 5.76 10.65
CA ALA A 62 -9.73 6.96 10.28
C ALA A 62 -8.22 6.68 10.15
N SER A 63 -7.67 5.79 10.98
CA SER A 63 -6.27 5.38 10.87
C SER A 63 -6.02 4.53 9.64
N MET A 64 -6.97 3.66 9.27
CA MET A 64 -6.90 2.91 8.02
C MET A 64 -6.97 3.81 6.80
N SER A 65 -7.89 4.78 6.77
CA SER A 65 -8.02 5.73 5.67
C SER A 65 -6.73 6.53 5.45
N ARG A 66 -6.11 7.03 6.53
CA ARG A 66 -4.80 7.70 6.46
C ARG A 66 -3.69 6.79 5.97
N ALA A 67 -3.64 5.54 6.45
CA ALA A 67 -2.64 4.56 6.03
C ALA A 67 -2.75 4.25 4.53
N ILE A 68 -3.97 4.03 4.02
CA ILE A 68 -4.22 3.80 2.59
C ILE A 68 -3.72 4.99 1.78
N LYS A 69 -4.11 6.21 2.17
CA LYS A 69 -3.70 7.43 1.46
C LYS A 69 -2.18 7.54 1.40
N GLU A 70 -1.52 7.46 2.54
CA GLU A 70 -0.07 7.60 2.67
C GLU A 70 0.71 6.54 1.87
N VAL A 71 0.31 5.26 1.99
CA VAL A 71 0.96 4.16 1.26
C VAL A 71 0.68 4.27 -0.25
N THR A 72 -0.52 4.69 -0.64
CA THR A 72 -0.87 4.90 -2.06
C THR A 72 -0.04 6.04 -2.66
N GLU A 73 0.12 7.15 -1.94
CA GLU A 73 0.98 8.27 -2.36
C GLU A 73 2.45 7.85 -2.46
N ALA A 74 2.92 7.01 -1.53
CA ALA A 74 4.27 6.45 -1.57
C ALA A 74 4.47 5.51 -2.77
N LEU A 75 3.51 4.64 -3.06
CA LEU A 75 3.54 3.76 -4.24
C LEU A 75 3.50 4.56 -5.56
N ASN A 76 2.82 5.70 -5.57
CA ASN A 76 2.71 6.58 -6.73
C ASN A 76 3.92 7.52 -6.93
N GLN A 77 4.97 7.39 -6.13
CA GLN A 77 6.19 8.16 -6.38
C GLN A 77 6.78 7.77 -7.75
N PRO A 78 7.16 8.74 -8.61
CA PRO A 78 7.64 8.46 -9.97
C PRO A 78 8.78 7.42 -10.02
N GLN A 79 9.70 7.45 -9.05
CA GLN A 79 10.80 6.48 -8.95
C GLN A 79 10.35 5.04 -8.67
N ILE A 80 9.19 4.85 -8.03
CA ILE A 80 8.66 3.53 -7.65
C ILE A 80 7.76 3.01 -8.77
N LEU A 81 6.84 3.84 -9.25
CA LEU A 81 5.91 3.52 -10.34
C LEU A 81 6.65 3.09 -11.61
N ALA A 82 7.69 3.82 -12.00
CA ALA A 82 8.46 3.54 -13.22
C ALA A 82 9.23 2.21 -13.18
N ASN A 83 9.63 1.75 -11.99
CA ASN A 83 10.44 0.54 -11.82
C ASN A 83 9.62 -0.73 -11.53
N LYS A 84 8.43 -0.60 -10.91
CA LYS A 84 7.66 -1.75 -10.43
C LYS A 84 6.34 -1.96 -11.15
N VAL A 85 5.83 -0.97 -11.89
CA VAL A 85 4.53 -1.08 -12.57
C VAL A 85 4.71 -1.02 -14.08
N CYS A 86 5.04 -2.17 -14.67
CA CYS A 86 4.85 -2.37 -16.11
C CYS A 86 3.41 -2.76 -16.39
N PHE A 87 2.55 -1.79 -16.72
CA PHE A 87 1.37 -2.13 -17.51
C PHE A 87 1.86 -2.55 -18.89
N LEU A 88 1.34 -3.67 -19.43
CA LEU A 88 1.56 -4.05 -20.82
C LEU A 88 1.04 -2.91 -21.70
N ARG A 89 1.91 -1.97 -22.05
CA ARG A 89 1.62 -0.94 -23.06
C ARG A 89 1.53 -1.69 -24.38
N ASP A 90 0.34 -1.76 -24.95
CA ASP A 90 0.14 -2.25 -26.32
C ASP A 90 1.11 -1.50 -27.25
N HIS A 91 2.01 -2.24 -27.89
CA HIS A 91 3.02 -1.71 -28.82
C HIS A 91 2.42 -1.29 -30.18
N ARG A 92 1.16 -0.84 -30.23
CA ARG A 92 0.47 -0.43 -31.46
C ARG A 92 0.33 1.08 -31.61
N ASN A 93 1.46 1.78 -31.68
CA ASN A 93 1.58 2.95 -32.54
C ASN A 93 3.05 3.31 -32.78
N LYS A 94 3.70 2.52 -33.63
CA LYS A 94 4.68 3.05 -34.59
C LYS A 94 4.02 3.02 -35.96
N LYS A 95 3.52 4.16 -36.42
CA LYS A 95 3.51 4.48 -37.85
C LYS A 95 3.98 5.92 -38.02
N LEU A 96 5.18 5.97 -38.61
CA LEU A 96 5.76 7.00 -39.50
C LEU A 96 4.90 8.24 -39.75
#